data_AF-A0A2D9JBF6-F1
#
_entry.id   AF-A0A2D9JBF6-F1
#
_cell.length_a   1.000
_cell.length_b   1.000
_cell.length_c   1.000
_cell.angle_alpha   90.00
_cell.angle_beta   90.00
_cell.angle_gamma   90.00
#
_symmetry.space_group_name_H-M   'P 1'
#
loop_
_entity.id
_entity.type
_entity.pdbx_description
1 polymer ?
#
loop_
_entity_poly.entity_id
_entity_poly.type
_entity_poly.pdbx_seq_one_letter_code
_entity_poly.pdbx_strand_id
1 'polypeptide(L)'
;MSFPNMNHPSRRRFMQSMAAGIGGVSASGWFPRLAEAAANDPKRRRHCILLWMSGGPTQTDTFDMKPNHENGGEFKEVQTSAPGLRFSEHLPKLGSMADKLAVLRGLSTKEGDHGRGSYLMRTGQKPMGPVQYPCNGSAIGKQLAEDTMSLPSNVSIGTYRAFNQDAFGPGFLG
;
A
#
# COMPACT_ATOMS: atom_id res chain seq x y z
N MET A 1 -21.86 -28.34 33.76
CA MET A 1 -21.14 -27.69 32.64
C MET A 1 -22.12 -27.50 31.50
N SER A 2 -22.53 -26.26 31.23
CA SER A 2 -23.49 -25.94 30.17
C SER A 2 -22.70 -25.47 28.95
N PHE A 3 -22.88 -26.14 27.81
CA PHE A 3 -22.31 -25.69 26.53
C PHE A 3 -23.00 -24.39 26.10
N PRO A 4 -22.27 -23.38 25.59
CA PRO A 4 -22.89 -22.16 25.09
C PRO A 4 -23.83 -22.51 23.93
N ASN A 5 -25.07 -22.04 24.04
CA ASN A 5 -26.13 -22.22 23.06
C ASN A 5 -25.69 -21.55 21.74
N MET A 6 -25.36 -22.34 20.71
CA MET A 6 -25.07 -21.79 19.39
C MET A 6 -26.37 -21.26 18.80
N ASN A 7 -26.58 -19.93 18.88
CA ASN A 7 -27.76 -19.28 18.31
C ASN A 7 -27.91 -19.67 16.83
N HIS A 8 -28.93 -20.48 16.52
CA HIS A 8 -29.34 -20.72 15.14
C HIS A 8 -29.60 -19.37 14.46
N PRO A 9 -29.03 -19.11 13.27
CA PRO A 9 -29.26 -17.86 12.58
C PRO A 9 -30.77 -17.68 12.37
N SER A 10 -31.31 -16.57 12.85
CA SER A 10 -32.73 -16.25 12.62
C SER A 10 -32.99 -16.18 11.11
N ARG A 11 -34.20 -16.55 10.68
CA ARG A 11 -34.61 -16.48 9.26
C ARG A 11 -34.27 -15.13 8.64
N ARG A 12 -34.43 -14.03 9.40
CA ARG A 12 -34.04 -12.68 8.99
C ARG A 12 -32.55 -12.56 8.70
N ARG A 13 -31.69 -13.07 9.58
CA ARG A 13 -30.23 -13.01 9.42
C ARG A 13 -29.76 -13.90 8.26
N PHE A 14 -30.39 -15.06 8.07
CA PHE A 14 -30.15 -15.91 6.90
C PHE A 14 -30.51 -15.18 5.59
N MET A 15 -31.69 -14.56 5.51
CA MET A 15 -32.11 -13.80 4.34
C MET A 15 -31.23 -12.56 4.09
N GLN A 16 -30.78 -11.87 5.14
CA GLN A 16 -29.84 -10.75 5.02
C GLN A 16 -28.49 -11.19 4.47
N SER A 17 -27.93 -12.29 4.98
CA SER A 17 -26.66 -12.84 4.47
C SER A 17 -26.78 -13.32 3.02
N MET A 18 -27.92 -13.94 2.66
CA MET A 18 -28.17 -14.39 1.30
C MET A 18 -28.36 -13.21 0.34
N ALA A 19 -29.09 -12.16 0.75
CA ALA A 19 -29.23 -10.93 -0.02
C ALA A 19 -27.88 -10.21 -0.22
N ALA A 20 -27.05 -10.14 0.83
CA ALA A 20 -25.70 -9.59 0.74
C ALA A 20 -24.79 -10.44 -0.19
N GLY A 21 -24.90 -11.77 -0.13
CA GLY A 21 -24.17 -12.69 -1.02
C GLY A 21 -24.57 -12.52 -2.49
N ILE A 22 -25.87 -12.48 -2.79
CA ILE A 22 -26.39 -12.25 -4.16
C ILE A 22 -25.99 -10.87 -4.67
N GLY A 23 -26.11 -9.83 -3.83
CA GLY A 23 -25.67 -8.47 -4.17
C GLY A 23 -24.16 -8.40 -4.45
N GLY A 24 -23.34 -9.06 -3.64
CA GLY A 24 -21.89 -9.14 -3.84
C GLY A 24 -21.51 -9.87 -5.12
N VAL A 25 -22.16 -11.00 -5.43
CA VAL A 25 -21.95 -11.75 -6.69
C VAL A 25 -22.42 -10.92 -7.89
N SER A 26 -23.53 -10.21 -7.79
CA SER A 26 -24.05 -9.36 -8.87
C SER A 26 -23.12 -8.17 -9.18
N ALA A 27 -22.48 -7.60 -8.17
CA ALA A 27 -21.49 -6.53 -8.33
C ALA A 27 -20.09 -7.04 -8.74
N SER A 28 -19.81 -8.35 -8.64
CA SER A 28 -18.49 -8.92 -8.92
C SER A 28 -18.01 -8.66 -10.36
N GLY A 29 -18.93 -8.64 -11.33
CA GLY A 29 -18.64 -8.32 -12.73
C GLY A 29 -18.46 -6.83 -13.02
N TRP A 30 -18.88 -5.94 -12.10
CA TRP A 30 -18.78 -4.50 -12.29
C TRP A 30 -17.39 -3.98 -11.94
N PHE A 31 -16.71 -4.57 -10.96
CA PHE A 31 -15.37 -4.10 -10.57
C PHE A 31 -14.35 -4.16 -11.71
N PRO A 32 -14.24 -5.26 -12.49
CA PRO A 32 -13.36 -5.29 -13.65
C PRO A 32 -13.76 -4.27 -14.72
N ARG A 33 -15.06 -4.11 -15.01
CA ARG A 33 -15.56 -3.15 -16.02
C ARG A 33 -15.37 -1.70 -15.60
N LEU A 34 -15.54 -1.39 -14.32
CA LEU A 34 -15.24 -0.07 -13.75
C LEU A 34 -13.73 0.20 -13.78
N ALA A 35 -12.92 -0.80 -13.46
CA ALA A 35 -11.46 -0.68 -13.55
C ALA A 35 -11.01 -0.45 -15.00
N GLU A 36 -11.60 -1.15 -15.97
CA GLU A 36 -11.35 -0.97 -17.40
C GLU A 36 -11.80 0.41 -17.90
N ALA A 37 -13.01 0.85 -17.54
CA ALA A 37 -13.50 2.18 -17.88
C ALA A 37 -12.62 3.30 -17.28
N ALA A 38 -12.20 3.14 -16.03
CA ALA A 38 -11.27 4.06 -15.37
C ALA A 38 -9.82 3.96 -15.91
N ALA A 39 -9.47 2.83 -16.53
CA ALA A 39 -8.17 2.64 -17.17
C ALA A 39 -8.11 3.33 -18.53
N ASN A 40 -9.20 3.24 -19.31
CA ASN A 40 -9.33 3.75 -20.66
C ASN A 40 -9.69 5.24 -20.76
N ASP A 41 -9.79 5.97 -19.64
CA ASP A 41 -10.05 7.41 -19.67
C ASP A 41 -8.84 8.16 -20.28
N PRO A 42 -8.97 8.72 -21.50
CA PRO A 42 -7.86 9.37 -22.21
C PRO A 42 -7.42 10.68 -21.54
N LYS A 43 -8.19 11.22 -20.60
CA LYS A 43 -7.84 12.43 -19.83
C LYS A 43 -7.01 12.11 -18.58
N ARG A 44 -6.92 10.83 -18.20
CA ARG A 44 -6.33 10.43 -16.92
C ARG A 44 -4.81 10.44 -16.97
N ARG A 45 -4.23 11.60 -16.64
CA ARG A 45 -2.79 11.72 -16.36
C ARG A 45 -2.50 11.19 -14.95
N ARG A 46 -1.65 10.16 -14.85
CA ARG A 46 -1.28 9.54 -13.58
C ARG A 46 0.11 10.03 -13.16
N HIS A 47 0.18 10.72 -12.04
CA HIS A 47 1.43 11.11 -11.42
C HIS A 47 1.46 10.54 -10.00
N CYS A 48 2.52 9.81 -9.67
CA CYS A 48 2.73 9.23 -8.35
C CYS A 48 4.11 9.65 -7.87
N ILE A 49 4.17 10.22 -6.66
CA ILE A 49 5.42 10.52 -5.99
C ILE A 49 5.59 9.50 -4.87
N LEU A 50 6.62 8.66 -4.98
CA LEU A 50 7.01 7.75 -3.92
C LEU A 50 8.11 8.39 -3.07
N LEU A 51 7.78 8.69 -1.81
CA LEU A 51 8.78 9.09 -0.82
C LEU A 51 9.29 7.85 -0.09
N TRP A 52 10.55 7.47 -0.35
CA TRP A 52 11.22 6.37 0.35
C TRP A 52 12.13 6.90 1.45
N MET A 53 11.80 6.63 2.71
CA MET A 53 12.57 7.11 3.86
C MET A 53 13.38 5.98 4.48
N SER A 54 14.62 5.80 3.99
CA SER A 54 15.57 4.81 4.54
C SER A 54 15.89 5.13 6.01
N GLY A 55 15.48 4.25 6.93
CA GLY A 55 15.60 4.47 8.38
C GLY A 55 14.61 5.50 8.96
N GLY A 56 13.60 5.92 8.18
CA GLY A 56 12.65 6.98 8.50
C GLY A 56 11.85 6.81 9.80
N PRO A 57 10.90 7.72 10.06
CA PRO A 57 10.19 7.76 11.33
C PRO A 57 9.38 6.48 11.53
N THR A 58 9.38 5.97 12.76
CA THR A 58 8.62 4.76 13.10
C THR A 58 7.13 4.99 12.92
N GLN A 59 6.41 3.91 12.56
CA GLN A 59 4.96 3.90 12.44
C GLN A 59 4.26 4.33 13.75
N THR A 60 4.82 3.95 14.90
CA THR A 60 4.29 4.24 16.23
C THR A 60 4.38 5.71 16.63
N ASP A 61 5.17 6.49 15.90
CA ASP A 61 5.44 7.91 16.18
C ASP A 61 4.80 8.80 15.11
N THR A 62 4.11 8.22 14.13
CA THR A 62 3.58 8.91 12.95
C THR A 62 2.09 8.64 12.75
N PHE A 63 1.76 7.48 12.20
CA PHE A 63 0.42 7.16 11.70
C PHE A 63 -0.27 6.02 12.46
N ASP A 64 0.42 5.26 13.31
CA ASP A 64 -0.13 4.16 14.12
C ASP A 64 0.33 4.28 15.58
N MET A 65 0.05 5.44 16.19
CA MET A 65 0.41 5.70 17.57
C MET A 65 -0.40 4.78 18.47
N LYS A 66 0.28 4.01 19.31
CA LYS A 66 -0.34 3.04 20.22
C LYS A 66 -0.38 3.64 21.63
N PRO A 67 -1.25 4.64 21.90
CA PRO A 67 -1.26 5.31 23.19
C PRO A 67 -1.51 4.31 24.32
N ASN A 68 -0.81 4.48 25.43
CA ASN A 68 -0.93 3.62 26.63
C ASN A 68 -0.58 2.14 26.41
N HIS A 69 0.13 1.80 25.33
CA HIS A 69 0.68 0.46 25.11
C HIS A 69 2.18 0.45 25.44
N GLU A 70 2.69 -0.67 25.94
CA GLU A 70 4.13 -0.91 26.18
C GLU A 70 5.02 -0.72 24.93
N ASN A 71 4.42 -0.74 23.74
CA ASN A 71 5.08 -0.64 22.43
C ASN A 71 4.67 0.65 21.71
N GLY A 72 4.06 1.59 22.44
CA GLY A 72 3.73 2.93 21.95
C GLY A 72 4.96 3.85 22.01
N GLY A 73 4.99 4.83 21.11
CA GLY A 73 5.97 5.91 21.16
C GLY A 73 5.70 6.90 22.28
N GLU A 74 6.62 7.86 22.46
CA GLU A 74 6.53 8.90 23.48
C GLU A 74 5.60 10.07 23.11
N PHE A 75 5.31 10.22 21.82
CA PHE A 75 4.53 11.35 21.30
C PHE A 75 3.02 11.19 21.55
N LYS A 76 2.30 12.31 21.45
CA LYS A 76 0.84 12.33 21.62
C LYS A 76 0.12 12.24 20.28
N GLU A 77 -0.98 11.49 20.28
CA GLU A 77 -1.90 11.49 19.15
C GLU A 77 -2.87 12.68 19.20
N VAL A 78 -3.04 13.34 18.07
CA VAL A 78 -3.98 14.44 17.87
C VAL A 78 -5.04 14.05 16.85
N GLN A 79 -6.26 14.56 17.06
CA GLN A 79 -7.36 14.37 16.11
C GLN A 79 -7.00 15.09 14.79
N THR A 80 -7.14 14.37 13.68
CA THR A 80 -6.95 14.95 12.33
C THR A 80 -8.24 15.58 11.81
N SER A 81 -8.18 16.20 10.63
CA SER A 81 -9.37 16.72 9.92
C SER A 81 -10.40 15.62 9.56
N ALA A 82 -9.98 14.35 9.50
CA ALA A 82 -10.87 13.22 9.26
C ALA A 82 -11.34 12.60 10.60
N PRO A 83 -12.66 12.59 10.90
CA PRO A 83 -13.19 12.01 12.13
C PRO A 83 -12.75 10.56 12.34
N GLY A 84 -12.27 10.23 13.54
CA GLY A 84 -11.80 8.89 13.89
C GLY A 84 -10.38 8.56 13.41
N LEU A 85 -9.74 9.41 12.62
CA LEU A 85 -8.32 9.29 12.27
C LEU A 85 -7.47 10.21 13.15
N ARG A 86 -6.48 9.64 13.82
CA ARG A 86 -5.51 10.33 14.67
C ARG A 86 -4.09 10.10 14.17
N PHE A 87 -3.25 11.14 14.22
CA PHE A 87 -1.82 11.13 13.86
C PHE A 87 -0.99 11.77 14.98
N SER A 88 0.32 11.68 14.86
CA SER A 88 1.27 12.38 15.73
C SER A 88 1.12 13.90 15.70
N GLU A 89 1.26 14.51 16.88
CA GLU A 89 1.30 15.97 17.08
C GLU A 89 2.37 16.65 16.20
N HIS A 90 3.39 15.89 15.77
CA HIS A 90 4.45 16.37 14.88
C HIS A 90 4.09 16.36 13.38
N LEU A 91 2.88 15.91 13.01
CA LEU A 91 2.40 15.89 11.63
C LEU A 91 1.20 16.83 11.37
N PRO A 92 1.20 18.10 11.86
CA PRO A 92 0.00 18.94 11.83
C PRO A 92 -0.47 19.26 10.42
N LYS A 93 0.45 19.44 9.46
CA LYS A 93 0.12 19.69 8.05
C LYS A 93 -0.48 18.46 7.36
N LEU A 94 -0.05 17.24 7.72
CA LEU A 94 -0.66 16.03 7.18
C LEU A 94 -2.00 15.76 7.85
N GLY A 95 -2.13 16.00 9.15
CA GLY A 95 -3.39 15.90 9.88
C GLY A 95 -4.46 16.84 9.34
N SER A 96 -4.11 18.05 8.91
CA SER A 96 -5.06 18.99 8.30
C SER A 96 -5.53 18.58 6.90
N MET A 97 -4.90 17.58 6.28
CA MET A 97 -5.26 17.04 4.96
C MET A 97 -5.77 15.60 5.03
N ALA A 98 -6.02 15.06 6.22
CA ALA A 98 -6.40 13.67 6.44
C ALA A 98 -7.65 13.22 5.66
N ASP A 99 -8.58 14.13 5.38
CA ASP A 99 -9.76 13.90 4.52
C ASP A 99 -9.40 13.54 3.06
N LYS A 100 -8.15 13.82 2.66
CA LYS A 100 -7.60 13.53 1.32
C LYS A 100 -6.58 12.39 1.33
N LEU A 101 -6.36 11.77 2.49
CA LEU A 101 -5.36 10.72 2.66
C LEU A 101 -6.04 9.36 2.81
N ALA A 102 -5.46 8.34 2.18
CA ALA A 102 -5.72 6.95 2.48
C ALA A 102 -4.55 6.39 3.29
N VAL A 103 -4.79 5.99 4.53
CA VAL A 103 -3.76 5.43 5.41
C VAL A 103 -3.85 3.91 5.39
N LEU A 104 -2.77 3.24 4.98
CA LEU A 104 -2.66 1.78 4.95
C LEU A 104 -1.80 1.28 6.12
N ARG A 105 -2.44 0.74 7.16
CA ARG A 105 -1.79 0.09 8.33
C ARG A 105 -1.86 -1.43 8.22
N GLY A 106 -1.40 -1.98 7.11
CA GLY A 106 -1.60 -3.40 6.78
C GLY A 106 -0.37 -4.12 6.25
N LEU A 107 0.79 -3.45 6.22
CA LEU A 107 1.99 -4.04 5.66
C LEU A 107 2.65 -4.94 6.69
N SER A 108 2.74 -6.23 6.37
CA SER A 108 3.41 -7.23 7.19
C SER A 108 4.33 -8.06 6.31
N THR A 109 5.57 -8.25 6.74
CA THR A 109 6.56 -9.08 6.05
C THR A 109 7.29 -9.97 7.04
N LYS A 110 7.89 -11.04 6.55
CA LYS A 110 8.81 -11.90 7.32
C LYS A 110 10.29 -11.54 7.06
N GLU A 111 10.55 -10.43 6.37
CA GLU A 111 11.91 -10.02 6.00
C GLU A 111 12.47 -9.09 7.08
N GLY A 112 13.54 -9.53 7.74
CA GLY A 112 14.17 -8.80 8.85
C GLY A 112 15.44 -8.03 8.44
N ASP A 113 15.95 -8.25 7.23
CA ASP A 113 17.15 -7.58 6.73
C ASP A 113 16.82 -6.32 5.93
N HIS A 114 17.56 -5.23 6.16
CA HIS A 114 17.31 -3.95 5.49
C HIS A 114 17.53 -4.01 3.98
N GLY A 115 18.55 -4.73 3.51
CA GLY A 115 18.87 -4.85 2.09
C GLY A 115 17.83 -5.67 1.35
N ARG A 116 17.45 -6.81 1.91
CA ARG A 116 16.43 -7.72 1.37
C ARG A 116 15.03 -7.11 1.46
N GLY A 117 14.71 -6.41 2.55
CA GLY A 117 13.45 -5.68 2.71
C GLY A 117 13.31 -4.52 1.72
N SER A 118 14.39 -3.77 1.49
CA SER A 118 14.42 -2.72 0.46
C SER A 118 14.19 -3.29 -0.94
N TYR A 119 14.78 -4.45 -1.24
CA TYR A 119 14.54 -5.14 -2.50
C TYR A 119 13.08 -5.58 -2.63
N LEU A 120 12.54 -6.27 -1.61
CA LEU A 120 11.16 -6.73 -1.56
C LEU A 120 10.16 -5.59 -1.82
N MET A 121 10.34 -4.44 -1.17
CA MET A 121 9.41 -3.33 -1.32
C MET A 121 9.51 -2.63 -2.67
N ARG A 122 10.70 -2.63 -3.30
CA ARG A 122 10.90 -2.00 -4.60
C ARG A 122 10.60 -2.90 -5.78
N THR A 123 10.59 -4.22 -5.62
CA THR A 123 10.37 -5.17 -6.73
C THR A 123 9.12 -6.05 -6.54
N GLY A 124 8.56 -6.08 -5.33
CA GLY A 124 7.52 -7.03 -4.93
C GLY A 124 8.01 -8.46 -4.71
N GLN A 125 9.32 -8.71 -4.86
CA GLN A 125 9.91 -10.05 -4.80
C GLN A 125 11.03 -10.11 -3.78
N LYS A 126 11.19 -11.23 -3.09
CA LYS A 126 12.39 -11.45 -2.25
C LYS A 126 13.59 -11.71 -3.16
N PRO A 127 14.82 -11.32 -2.76
CA PRO A 127 16.03 -11.74 -3.48
C PRO A 127 16.11 -13.27 -3.48
N MET A 128 16.12 -13.89 -4.66
CA MET A 128 16.16 -15.35 -4.82
C MET A 128 17.09 -15.75 -5.97
N GLY A 129 18.17 -16.46 -5.62
CA GLY A 129 19.11 -17.03 -6.59
C GLY A 129 19.70 -15.97 -7.53
N PRO A 130 19.95 -16.31 -8.82
CA PRO A 130 20.59 -15.40 -9.77
C PRO A 130 19.62 -14.39 -10.42
N VAL A 131 18.32 -14.48 -10.14
CA VAL A 131 17.31 -13.66 -10.83
C VAL A 131 17.24 -12.27 -10.20
N GLN A 132 17.54 -11.25 -11.01
CA GLN A 132 17.30 -9.85 -10.65
C GLN A 132 15.97 -9.37 -11.23
N TYR A 133 14.97 -9.19 -10.37
CA TYR A 133 13.69 -8.58 -10.70
C TYR A 133 13.80 -7.07 -10.96
N PRO A 134 13.04 -6.54 -11.93
CA PRO A 134 12.93 -5.10 -12.15
C PRO A 134 12.37 -4.39 -10.92
N CYS A 135 12.85 -3.17 -10.65
CA CYS A 135 12.17 -2.28 -9.72
C CYS A 135 10.79 -1.88 -10.26
N ASN A 136 9.90 -1.45 -9.37
CA ASN A 136 8.53 -1.05 -9.70
C ASN A 136 8.51 0.02 -10.80
N GLY A 137 9.47 0.96 -10.81
CA GLY A 137 9.60 1.96 -11.86
C GLY A 137 9.85 1.34 -13.24
N SER A 138 10.78 0.39 -13.35
CA SER A 138 11.07 -0.32 -14.59
C SER A 138 9.92 -1.23 -15.02
N ALA A 139 9.29 -1.94 -14.07
CA ALA A 139 8.16 -2.82 -14.35
C ALA A 139 6.94 -2.03 -14.86
N ILE A 140 6.61 -0.91 -14.20
CA ILE A 140 5.54 0.00 -14.62
C ILE A 140 5.89 0.65 -15.96
N GLY A 141 7.13 1.13 -16.12
CA GLY A 141 7.62 1.69 -17.37
C GLY A 141 7.45 0.73 -18.53
N LYS A 142 7.83 -0.53 -18.38
CA LYS A 142 7.64 -1.56 -19.42
C LYS A 142 6.18 -1.78 -19.83
N GLN A 143 5.25 -1.63 -18.88
CA GLN A 143 3.81 -1.81 -19.14
C GLN A 143 3.14 -0.57 -19.72
N LEU A 144 3.66 0.62 -19.42
CA LEU A 144 3.05 1.89 -19.81
C LEU A 144 3.79 2.63 -20.93
N ALA A 145 4.99 2.19 -21.30
CA ALA A 145 5.75 2.79 -22.38
C ALA A 145 5.04 2.61 -23.71
N GLU A 146 5.02 3.68 -24.50
CA GLU A 146 4.59 3.65 -25.90
C GLU A 146 5.82 3.57 -26.81
N ASP A 147 5.70 2.86 -27.93
CA ASP A 147 6.78 2.69 -28.91
C ASP A 147 7.26 4.03 -29.52
N THR A 148 6.47 5.09 -29.36
CA THR A 148 6.75 6.45 -29.84
C THR A 148 7.67 7.24 -28.91
N MET A 149 7.94 6.76 -27.69
CA MET A 149 8.79 7.45 -26.72
C MET A 149 10.26 7.46 -27.16
N SER A 150 10.86 8.65 -27.22
CA SER A 150 12.28 8.83 -27.55
C SER A 150 13.23 8.68 -26.35
N LEU A 151 12.69 8.61 -25.13
CA LEU A 151 13.44 8.53 -23.88
C LEU A 151 13.09 7.24 -23.12
N PRO A 152 14.00 6.73 -22.27
CA PRO A 152 13.72 5.58 -21.42
C PRO A 152 12.51 5.84 -20.51
N SER A 153 11.64 4.83 -20.38
CA SER A 153 10.42 4.91 -19.56
C SER A 153 10.70 4.94 -18.04
N ASN A 154 11.93 4.64 -17.63
CA ASN A 154 12.36 4.73 -16.24
C ASN A 154 13.80 5.27 -16.17
N VAL A 155 14.02 6.26 -15.31
CA VAL A 155 15.34 6.85 -15.06
C VAL A 155 15.54 6.91 -13.56
N SER A 156 16.59 6.27 -13.06
CA SER A 156 16.97 6.29 -11.65
C SER A 156 18.26 7.10 -11.46
N ILE A 157 18.14 8.27 -10.84
CA ILE A 157 19.27 9.17 -10.57
C ILE A 157 19.58 9.13 -9.07
N GLY A 158 20.85 8.96 -8.72
CA GLY A 158 21.31 9.01 -7.33
C GLY A 158 22.69 8.39 -7.16
N THR A 159 23.59 9.10 -6.48
CA THR A 159 24.97 8.64 -6.20
C THR A 159 25.01 7.61 -5.07
N TYR A 160 24.03 7.63 -4.16
CA TYR A 160 23.93 6.69 -3.05
C TYR A 160 22.60 5.93 -3.08
N ARG A 161 22.68 4.60 -3.16
CA ARG A 161 21.54 3.68 -3.09
C ARG A 161 21.62 2.90 -1.78
N ALA A 162 20.94 3.42 -0.76
CA ALA A 162 20.93 2.82 0.57
C ALA A 162 20.43 1.36 0.54
N PHE A 163 21.07 0.52 1.35
CA PHE A 163 20.74 -0.87 1.65
C PHE A 163 20.85 -1.89 0.51
N ASN A 164 20.40 -1.57 -0.72
CA ASN A 164 20.44 -2.51 -1.83
C ASN A 164 20.44 -1.79 -3.18
N GLN A 165 21.54 -1.89 -3.93
CA GLN A 165 21.69 -1.23 -5.23
C GLN A 165 20.85 -1.87 -6.33
N ASP A 166 20.68 -3.19 -6.28
CA ASP A 166 19.93 -3.99 -7.26
C ASP A 166 18.42 -3.69 -7.19
N ALA A 167 17.93 -3.18 -6.07
CA ALA A 167 16.53 -2.81 -5.85
C ALA A 167 16.03 -1.65 -6.74
N PHE A 168 16.93 -0.97 -7.46
CA PHE A 168 16.63 0.20 -8.28
C PHE A 168 16.80 -0.06 -9.78
N GLY A 169 17.32 -1.24 -10.15
CA GLY A 169 17.69 -1.56 -11.52
C GLY A 169 16.52 -1.99 -12.40
N PRO A 170 16.78 -2.13 -13.71
CA PRO A 170 15.85 -2.75 -14.66
C PRO A 170 15.76 -4.27 -14.51
N GLY A 171 16.69 -4.91 -13.78
CA GLY A 171 16.70 -6.36 -13.61
C GLY A 171 16.78 -7.07 -14.97
N PHE A 172 16.03 -8.15 -15.12
CA PHE A 172 15.96 -8.91 -16.38
C PHE A 172 15.31 -8.18 -17.56
N LEU A 173 14.78 -6.96 -17.37
CA LEU A 173 14.17 -6.19 -18.46
C LEU A 173 15.18 -5.44 -19.35
N GLY A 174 16.45 -5.37 -18.94
CA GLY A 174 17.50 -4.64 -19.66
C GLY A 174 17.61 -3.19 -19.20
#